data_AF-A0A1Q6LTT6-F1
#
_entry.id   AF-A0A1Q6LTT6-F1
#
_cell.length_a   1.000
_cell.length_b   1.000
_cell.length_c   1.000
_cell.angle_alpha   90.00
_cell.angle_beta   90.00
_cell.angle_gamma   90.00
#
_symmetry.space_group_name_H-M   'P 1'
#
loop_
_entity.id
_entity.type
_entity.pdbx_description
1 polymer ?
#
loop_
_entity_poly.entity_id
_entity_poly.type
_entity_poly.pdbx_seq_one_letter_code
_entity_poly.pdbx_strand_id
1 'polypeptide(L)'
;MGLVRQMELLSRSGKSFLGIPKPDDLCNPYTSDPAGNPPTFLSVGALDYLRNDTVAWAHKLHDAGVPTRLVMYNGMGHGFLNAIGVFPQAEDLLDEMGAFIQNVCKSHQ
;
A
#
# COMPACT_ATOMS: atom_id res chain seq x y z
N MET A 1 -2.60 -8.96 21.75
CA MET A 1 -3.78 -8.19 21.29
C MET A 1 -3.84 -8.39 19.79
N GLY A 2 -4.82 -9.14 19.27
CA GLY A 2 -4.79 -9.61 17.88
C GLY A 2 -4.91 -8.48 16.86
N LEU A 3 -4.31 -8.67 15.68
CA LEU A 3 -4.23 -7.69 14.59
C LEU A 3 -5.63 -7.18 14.16
N VAL A 4 -6.63 -8.06 14.18
CA VAL A 4 -8.04 -7.72 13.94
C VAL A 4 -8.57 -6.70 14.95
N ARG A 5 -8.28 -6.87 16.25
CA ARG A 5 -8.75 -5.96 17.31
C ARG A 5 -8.06 -4.59 17.23
N GLN A 6 -6.84 -4.54 16.71
CA GLN A 6 -6.09 -3.29 16.50
C GLN A 6 -6.64 -2.51 15.30
N MET A 7 -6.97 -3.21 14.19
CA MET A 7 -7.65 -2.61 13.04
C MET A 7 -9.07 -2.15 13.39
N GLU A 8 -9.82 -2.95 14.16
CA GLU A 8 -11.15 -2.56 14.63
C GLU A 8 -11.09 -1.35 15.58
N LEU A 9 -10.07 -1.26 16.44
CA LEU A 9 -9.79 -0.07 17.24
C LEU A 9 -9.55 1.15 16.34
N LEU A 10 -8.74 1.05 15.29
CA LEU A 10 -8.50 2.17 14.37
C LEU A 10 -9.77 2.61 13.64
N SER A 11 -10.61 1.67 13.20
CA SER A 11 -11.89 2.01 12.55
C SER A 11 -12.93 2.60 13.50
N ARG A 12 -12.91 2.22 14.79
CA ARG A 12 -13.88 2.68 15.80
C ARG A 12 -13.40 3.92 16.57
N SER A 13 -12.10 4.16 16.57
CA SER A 13 -11.51 5.38 17.11
C SER A 13 -11.84 6.56 16.21
N GLY A 14 -12.63 7.50 16.73
CA GLY A 14 -12.94 8.73 16.01
C GLY A 14 -11.67 9.52 15.67
N LYS A 15 -11.72 10.34 14.61
CA LYS A 15 -10.59 11.15 14.11
C LYS A 15 -9.87 11.96 15.21
N SER A 16 -10.60 12.35 16.26
CA SER A 16 -10.07 13.02 17.45
C SER A 16 -9.14 12.14 18.31
N PHE A 17 -9.40 10.84 18.42
CA PHE A 17 -8.54 9.89 19.13
C PHE A 17 -7.18 9.72 18.45
N LEU A 18 -7.17 9.82 17.11
CA LEU A 18 -5.94 9.75 16.30
C LEU A 18 -5.21 11.10 16.21
N GLY A 19 -5.74 12.16 16.84
CA GLY A 19 -5.14 13.50 16.78
C GLY A 19 -5.25 14.17 15.41
N ILE A 20 -6.22 13.77 14.57
CA ILE A 20 -6.46 14.34 13.23
C ILE A 20 -7.71 15.24 13.29
N PRO A 21 -7.57 16.54 13.66
CA PRO A 21 -8.71 17.44 13.86
C PRO A 21 -9.41 17.84 12.56
N LYS A 22 -8.71 17.75 11.42
CA LYS A 22 -9.20 17.99 10.06
C LYS A 22 -8.50 17.04 9.09
N PRO A 23 -9.07 16.73 7.92
CA PRO A 23 -8.36 16.00 6.87
C PRO A 23 -7.02 16.67 6.57
N ASP A 24 -5.95 15.87 6.56
CA ASP A 24 -4.61 16.29 6.17
C ASP A 24 -4.32 15.71 4.79
N ASP A 25 -4.00 16.58 3.83
CA ASP A 25 -3.71 16.19 2.45
C ASP A 25 -2.44 15.33 2.35
N LEU A 26 -1.53 15.41 3.33
CA LEU A 26 -0.35 14.53 3.40
C LEU A 26 -0.68 13.14 3.94
N CYS A 27 -1.83 12.97 4.60
CA CYS A 27 -2.27 11.70 5.19
C CYS A 27 -3.45 11.08 4.44
N ASN A 28 -3.84 11.64 3.29
CA ASN A 28 -5.04 11.21 2.57
C ASN A 28 -4.79 11.07 1.06
N PRO A 29 -4.53 9.85 0.55
CA PRO A 29 -4.26 9.63 -0.87
C PRO A 29 -5.41 10.06 -1.79
N TYR A 30 -6.64 10.16 -1.27
CA TYR A 30 -7.78 10.64 -2.05
C TYR A 30 -7.69 12.15 -2.35
N THR A 31 -7.09 12.95 -1.47
CA THR A 31 -6.95 14.40 -1.67
C THR A 31 -5.57 14.83 -2.14
N SER A 32 -4.52 14.03 -1.92
CA SER A 32 -3.15 14.35 -2.39
C SER A 32 -3.03 14.42 -3.92
N ASP A 33 -2.24 15.34 -4.46
CA ASP A 33 -1.89 15.35 -5.89
C ASP A 33 -0.84 14.24 -6.18
N PRO A 34 -1.12 13.29 -7.11
CA PRO A 34 -0.18 12.24 -7.50
C PRO A 34 0.96 12.74 -8.40
N ALA A 35 0.85 13.93 -9.01
CA ALA A 35 1.82 14.41 -9.98
C ALA A 35 3.23 14.53 -9.37
N GLY A 36 4.25 14.12 -10.14
CA GLY A 36 5.64 14.17 -9.73
C GLY A 36 6.09 13.05 -8.77
N ASN A 37 5.22 12.09 -8.45
CA ASN A 37 5.65 10.89 -7.73
C ASN A 37 6.66 10.07 -8.55
N PRO A 38 7.62 9.39 -7.90
CA PRO A 38 8.52 8.46 -8.57
C PRO A 38 7.77 7.23 -9.10
N PRO A 39 8.37 6.44 -9.99
CA PRO A 39 7.87 5.11 -10.32
C PRO A 39 7.50 4.34 -9.05
N THR A 40 6.26 3.88 -8.95
CA THR A 40 5.68 3.39 -7.70
C THR A 40 5.23 1.94 -7.84
N PHE A 41 5.64 1.11 -6.88
CA PHE A 41 5.16 -0.26 -6.70
C PHE A 41 4.25 -0.32 -5.47
N LEU A 42 3.05 -0.88 -5.66
CA LEU A 42 2.04 -1.06 -4.62
C LEU A 42 1.72 -2.56 -4.53
N SER A 43 1.63 -3.08 -3.31
CA SER A 43 1.19 -4.45 -3.06
C SER A 43 0.17 -4.47 -1.93
N VAL A 44 -0.86 -5.31 -2.08
CA VAL A 44 -1.89 -5.48 -1.06
C VAL A 44 -2.46 -6.90 -1.06
N GLY A 45 -2.85 -7.37 0.12
CA GLY A 45 -3.59 -8.63 0.24
C GLY A 45 -5.05 -8.46 -0.18
N ALA A 46 -5.63 -9.46 -0.84
CA ALA A 46 -7.04 -9.41 -1.27
C ALA A 46 -8.04 -9.32 -0.10
N LEU A 47 -7.62 -9.74 1.10
CA LEU A 47 -8.40 -9.70 2.34
C LEU A 47 -8.00 -8.53 3.27
N ASP A 48 -7.17 -7.60 2.79
CA ASP A 48 -6.77 -6.41 3.55
C ASP A 48 -7.88 -5.35 3.57
N TYR A 49 -8.13 -4.74 4.73
CA TYR A 49 -9.05 -3.63 4.88
C TYR A 49 -8.63 -2.40 4.06
N LEU A 50 -7.32 -2.20 3.83
CA LEU A 50 -6.76 -1.09 3.07
C LEU A 50 -6.64 -1.37 1.55
N ARG A 51 -7.21 -2.49 1.10
CA ARG A 51 -7.18 -2.89 -0.32
C ARG A 51 -7.77 -1.82 -1.23
N ASN A 52 -8.94 -1.30 -0.87
CA ASN A 52 -9.64 -0.33 -1.72
C ASN A 52 -8.84 0.98 -1.82
N ASP A 53 -8.24 1.43 -0.72
CA ASP A 53 -7.39 2.63 -0.71
C ASP A 53 -6.13 2.45 -1.56
N THR A 54 -5.52 1.27 -1.49
CA THR A 54 -4.34 0.93 -2.30
C THR A 54 -4.68 0.93 -3.79
N VAL A 55 -5.80 0.31 -4.17
CA VAL A 55 -6.29 0.28 -5.55
C VAL A 55 -6.63 1.69 -6.04
N ALA A 56 -7.33 2.48 -5.24
CA ALA A 56 -7.69 3.85 -5.58
C ALA A 56 -6.45 4.73 -5.82
N TRP A 57 -5.43 4.60 -4.97
CA TRP A 57 -4.17 5.33 -5.14
C TRP A 57 -3.42 4.88 -6.39
N ALA A 58 -3.36 3.57 -6.68
CA ALA A 58 -2.75 3.05 -7.89
C ALA A 58 -3.39 3.61 -9.17
N HIS A 59 -4.72 3.67 -9.21
CA HIS A 59 -5.45 4.30 -10.32
C HIS A 59 -5.10 5.77 -10.45
N LYS A 60 -5.09 6.51 -9.35
CA LYS A 60 -4.79 7.94 -9.33
C LYS A 60 -3.36 8.24 -9.83
N LEU A 61 -2.38 7.43 -9.45
CA LEU A 61 -1.01 7.52 -9.96
C LEU A 61 -0.95 7.22 -11.46
N HIS A 62 -1.62 6.15 -11.90
CA HIS A 62 -1.68 5.76 -13.31
C HIS A 62 -2.28 6.85 -14.19
N ASP A 63 -3.42 7.41 -13.76
CA ASP A 63 -4.13 8.48 -14.48
C ASP A 63 -3.29 9.76 -14.58
N ALA A 64 -2.40 10.00 -13.62
CA ALA A 64 -1.43 11.09 -13.62
C ALA A 64 -0.15 10.81 -14.43
N GLY A 65 -0.07 9.66 -15.09
CA GLY A 65 1.08 9.26 -15.92
C GLY A 65 2.29 8.77 -15.13
N VAL A 66 2.15 8.49 -13.83
CA VAL A 66 3.24 7.93 -13.01
C VAL A 66 3.38 6.44 -13.36
N PRO A 67 4.61 5.95 -13.68
CA PRO A 67 4.85 4.53 -13.87
C PRO A 67 4.46 3.75 -12.61
N THR A 68 3.38 2.97 -12.70
CA THR A 68 2.76 2.35 -11.52
C THR A 68 2.60 0.85 -11.74
N ARG A 69 3.00 0.06 -10.75
CA ARG A 69 2.73 -1.38 -10.68
C ARG A 69 1.94 -1.68 -9.42
N LEU A 70 0.77 -2.29 -9.59
CA LEU A 70 -0.04 -2.81 -8.49
C LEU A 70 -0.07 -4.34 -8.54
N VAL A 71 0.22 -4.98 -7.41
CA VAL A 71 0.14 -6.45 -7.25
C VAL A 71 -0.82 -6.77 -6.13
N MET A 72 -1.79 -7.65 -6.39
CA MET A 72 -2.75 -8.10 -5.38
C MET A 72 -2.57 -9.58 -5.10
N TYR A 73 -2.27 -9.93 -3.85
CA TYR A 73 -2.09 -11.32 -3.44
C TYR A 73 -3.38 -11.91 -2.89
N ASN A 74 -3.93 -12.88 -3.62
CA ASN A 74 -5.12 -13.61 -3.21
C ASN A 74 -4.86 -14.43 -1.94
N GLY A 75 -5.83 -14.43 -1.02
CA GLY A 75 -5.75 -15.15 0.25
C GLY A 75 -4.87 -14.47 1.32
N MET A 76 -4.20 -13.36 1.00
CA MET A 76 -3.38 -12.62 1.95
C MET A 76 -4.16 -11.49 2.63
N GLY A 77 -3.87 -11.28 3.91
CA GLY A 77 -4.38 -10.18 4.73
C GLY A 77 -3.34 -9.09 4.98
N HIS A 78 -3.66 -8.17 5.88
CA HIS A 78 -2.79 -7.04 6.18
C HIS A 78 -1.41 -7.46 6.73
N GLY A 79 -0.35 -6.86 6.19
CA GLY A 79 1.03 -7.06 6.67
C GLY A 79 1.60 -8.45 6.42
N PHE A 80 1.09 -9.20 5.43
CA PHE A 80 1.55 -10.57 5.12
C PHE A 80 3.04 -10.68 4.78
N LEU A 81 3.68 -9.59 4.34
CA LEU A 81 5.13 -9.51 4.14
C LEU A 81 5.92 -9.88 5.41
N ASN A 82 5.38 -9.64 6.61
CA ASN A 82 6.04 -10.02 7.87
C ASN A 82 6.10 -11.53 8.10
N ALA A 83 5.46 -12.34 7.25
CA ALA A 83 5.44 -13.79 7.30
C ALA A 83 6.40 -14.44 6.26
N ILE A 84 7.46 -13.73 5.85
CA ILE A 84 8.58 -14.31 5.08
C ILE A 84 9.10 -15.57 5.79
N GLY A 85 9.41 -16.63 5.02
CA GLY A 85 9.79 -17.95 5.54
C GLY A 85 8.61 -18.80 6.02
N VAL A 86 7.39 -18.27 6.01
CA VAL A 86 6.15 -19.00 6.36
C VAL A 86 5.19 -19.03 5.18
N PHE A 87 4.99 -17.90 4.51
CA PHE A 87 4.14 -17.81 3.32
C PHE A 87 4.99 -17.60 2.06
N PRO A 88 4.90 -18.50 1.06
CA PRO A 88 5.58 -18.31 -0.23
C PRO A 88 5.26 -16.95 -0.87
N GLN A 89 4.02 -16.47 -0.72
CA GLN A 89 3.58 -15.19 -1.25
C GLN A 89 4.35 -13.99 -0.64
N ALA A 90 4.83 -14.13 0.60
CA ALA A 90 5.63 -13.08 1.23
C ALA A 90 7.05 -13.05 0.64
N GLU A 91 7.59 -14.20 0.23
CA GLU A 91 8.86 -14.30 -0.49
C GLU A 91 8.73 -13.79 -1.92
N ASP A 92 7.67 -14.18 -2.64
CA ASP A 92 7.34 -13.65 -3.97
C ASP A 92 7.27 -12.12 -3.96
N LEU A 93 6.59 -11.54 -2.95
CA LEU A 93 6.50 -10.09 -2.81
C LEU A 93 7.88 -9.44 -2.61
N LEU A 94 8.74 -10.04 -1.80
CA LEU A 94 10.09 -9.51 -1.57
C LEU A 94 10.90 -9.47 -2.88
N ASP A 95 10.84 -10.56 -3.66
CA ASP A 95 11.54 -10.67 -4.94
C ASP A 95 10.99 -9.67 -5.97
N GLU A 96 9.66 -9.51 -6.06
CA GLU A 96 9.03 -8.54 -6.94
C GLU A 96 9.41 -7.09 -6.61
N MET A 97 9.45 -6.75 -5.31
CA MET A 97 9.90 -5.44 -4.85
C MET A 97 11.37 -5.20 -5.23
N GLY A 98 12.24 -6.19 -5.00
CA GLY A 98 13.65 -6.11 -5.35
C GLY A 98 13.87 -5.93 -6.85
N ALA A 99 13.17 -6.71 -7.68
CA ALA A 99 13.22 -6.61 -9.13
C ALA A 99 12.74 -5.24 -9.62
N PHE A 100 11.65 -4.70 -9.04
CA PHE A 100 11.14 -3.37 -9.38
C PHE A 100 12.19 -2.29 -9.13
N ILE A 101 12.79 -2.26 -7.93
CA ILE A 101 13.81 -1.27 -7.56
C ILE A 101 15.00 -1.35 -8.53
N GLN A 102 15.50 -2.56 -8.81
CA GLN A 102 16.62 -2.72 -9.73
C GLN A 102 16.29 -2.21 -11.14
N ASN A 103 15.09 -2.47 -11.64
CA ASN A 103 14.68 -2.03 -12.97
C ASN A 103 14.58 -0.51 -13.06
N VAL A 104 13.99 0.13 -12.05
CA VAL A 104 13.91 1.60 -11.97
C VAL A 104 15.33 2.20 -11.95
N CYS A 105 16.21 1.71 -11.08
CA CYS A 105 17.59 2.20 -11.01
C CYS A 105 18.36 2.04 -12.34
N LYS A 106 18.18 0.92 -13.04
CA LYS A 106 18.83 0.69 -14.34
C LYS A 106 18.29 1.61 -15.44
N SER A 107 17.00 1.95 -15.42
CA SER A 107 16.41 2.86 -16.41
C SER A 107 16.85 4.33 -16.27
N HIS A 108 17.52 4.67 -15.17
CA HIS A 108 18.02 6.01 -14.87
C HIS A 108 19.56 6.12 -14.92
N GLN A 109 20.25 5.07 -15.39
CA GLN A 109 21.69 5.09 -15.74
C GLN A 109 21.87 5.43 -17.21
#